data_AF-A0A2E6H9T4-F1
#
_entry.id   AF-A0A2E6H9T4-F1
#
_cell.length_a   1.000
_cell.length_b   1.000
_cell.length_c   1.000
_cell.angle_alpha   90.00
_cell.angle_beta   90.00
_cell.angle_gamma   90.00
#
_symmetry.space_group_name_H-M   'P 1'
#
loop_
_entity.id
_entity.type
_entity.pdbx_description
1 polymer ?
#
loop_
_entity_poly.entity_id
_entity_poly.type
_entity_poly.pdbx_seq_one_letter_code
_entity_poly.pdbx_strand_id
1 'polypeptide(L)' 'MANSSKKQKWIQDAIKRPGAFGKKAKAADMSTAAYANEVMRNPKEFSRRTRRQASLAKTLMGFNRKRST' A
#
# COMPACT_ATOMS: atom_id res chain seq x y z
N MET A 1 19.62 9.48 -19.89
CA MET A 1 19.07 8.73 -18.74
C MET A 1 17.57 8.91 -18.68
N ALA A 2 16.82 8.11 -19.43
CA ALA A 2 15.38 8.25 -19.52
C ALA A 2 14.67 7.31 -18.52
N ASN A 3 13.85 7.91 -17.65
CA ASN A 3 12.52 7.40 -17.31
C ASN A 3 12.28 6.50 -16.07
N SER A 4 13.12 6.52 -15.03
CA SER A 4 12.71 5.91 -13.75
C SER A 4 11.53 6.64 -13.09
N SER A 5 11.42 7.97 -13.27
CA SER A 5 10.35 8.80 -12.71
C SER A 5 9.00 8.60 -13.40
N LYS A 6 8.91 8.49 -14.74
CA LYS A 6 7.62 8.19 -15.40
C LYS A 6 7.19 6.73 -15.18
N LYS A 7 8.12 5.77 -15.03
CA LYS A 7 7.81 4.38 -14.63
C LYS A 7 7.23 4.27 -13.21
N GLN A 8 7.45 5.23 -12.32
CA GLN A 8 6.82 5.22 -10.99
C GLN A 8 5.42 5.86 -11.03
N LYS A 9 5.22 6.86 -11.89
CA LYS A 9 3.93 7.57 -12.01
C LYS A 9 2.80 6.70 -12.55
N TRP A 10 3.03 5.86 -13.57
CA TRP A 10 1.93 5.06 -14.16
C TRP A 10 1.26 4.11 -13.14
N ILE A 11 1.99 3.61 -12.15
CA ILE A 11 1.43 2.77 -11.08
C ILE A 11 0.54 3.60 -10.15
N GLN A 12 0.97 4.82 -9.82
CA GLN A 12 0.19 5.74 -9.01
C GLN A 12 -1.09 6.18 -9.74
N ASP A 13 -0.99 6.47 -11.03
CA ASP A 13 -2.10 6.87 -11.89
C ASP A 13 -3.15 5.75 -12.05
N ALA A 14 -2.72 4.48 -11.99
CA ALA A 14 -3.62 3.33 -12.02
C ALA A 14 -4.40 3.12 -10.70
N ILE A 15 -3.99 3.76 -9.59
CA ILE A 15 -4.66 3.64 -8.29
C ILE A 15 -5.82 4.64 -8.23
N LYS A 16 -7.06 4.15 -8.35
CA LYS A 16 -8.30 4.97 -8.30
C LYS A 16 -8.46 5.87 -7.07
N ARG A 17 -7.80 5.53 -5.95
CA ARG A 17 -7.91 6.26 -4.67
C ARG A 17 -6.54 6.34 -4.00
N PRO A 18 -5.64 7.21 -4.49
CA PRO A 18 -4.29 7.32 -3.94
C PRO A 18 -4.37 7.76 -2.46
N GLY A 19 -3.53 7.17 -1.61
CA GLY A 19 -3.46 7.49 -0.19
C GLY A 19 -4.64 7.03 0.69
N ALA A 20 -5.71 6.46 0.12
CA ALA A 20 -6.89 6.06 0.91
C ALA A 20 -6.58 4.99 1.97
N PHE A 21 -5.62 4.09 1.69
CA PHE A 21 -5.20 3.10 2.67
C PHE A 21 -4.37 3.72 3.81
N GLY A 22 -3.49 4.68 3.50
CA GLY A 22 -2.73 5.42 4.50
C GLY A 22 -3.62 6.26 5.42
N LYS A 23 -4.70 6.86 4.90
CA LYS A 23 -5.70 7.56 5.72
C LYS A 23 -6.38 6.63 6.72
N LYS A 24 -6.70 5.39 6.34
CA LYS A 24 -7.27 4.38 7.26
C LYS A 24 -6.26 3.94 8.31
N ALA A 25 -5.00 3.75 7.92
CA ALA A 25 -3.93 3.42 8.86
C ALA A 25 -3.75 4.53 9.91
N LYS A 26 -3.70 5.79 9.47
CA LYS A 26 -3.62 6.95 10.36
C LYS A 26 -4.83 7.07 11.30
N ALA A 27 -6.03 6.79 10.80
CA ALA A 27 -7.24 6.77 11.63
C ALA A 27 -7.26 5.62 12.66
N ALA A 28 -6.42 4.60 12.45
CA ALA A 28 -6.21 3.50 13.40
C ALA A 28 -4.95 3.70 14.26
N ASP A 29 -4.32 4.89 14.22
CA ASP A 29 -3.05 5.20 14.90
C ASP A 29 -1.92 4.22 14.58
N MET A 30 -1.95 3.65 13.38
CA MET A 30 -0.96 2.69 12.90
C MET A 30 -0.18 3.23 11.71
N SER A 31 1.08 2.80 11.59
CA SER A 31 1.81 2.96 10.33
C SER A 31 1.12 2.16 9.22
N THR A 32 1.28 2.59 7.96
CA THR A 32 0.74 1.86 6.80
C THR A 32 1.18 0.40 6.77
N ALA A 33 2.41 0.12 7.21
CA ALA A 33 2.95 -1.23 7.30
C ALA A 33 2.30 -2.05 8.42
N ALA A 34 2.16 -1.47 9.61
CA ALA A 34 1.51 -2.11 10.75
C ALA A 34 0.04 -2.40 10.43
N TYR A 35 -0.69 -1.43 9.89
CA TYR A 35 -2.08 -1.59 9.49
C TYR A 35 -2.26 -2.64 8.39
N ALA A 36 -1.33 -2.73 7.42
CA ALA A 36 -1.36 -3.81 6.43
C ALA A 36 -1.21 -5.19 7.07
N ASN A 37 -0.31 -5.34 8.06
CA ASN A 37 -0.16 -6.61 8.77
C ASN A 37 -1.41 -6.94 9.58
N GLU A 38 -1.97 -5.97 10.29
CA GLU A 38 -3.20 -6.11 11.08
C GLU A 38 -4.37 -6.61 10.21
N VAL A 39 -4.57 -5.97 9.05
CA VAL A 39 -5.61 -6.36 8.08
C VAL A 39 -5.42 -7.78 7.54
N MET A 40 -4.17 -8.22 7.35
CA MET A 40 -3.88 -9.57 6.88
C MET A 40 -4.03 -10.63 7.97
N ARG A 41 -3.77 -10.28 9.24
CA ARG A 41 -3.95 -11.17 10.39
C ARG A 41 -5.44 -11.37 10.73
N ASN A 42 -6.24 -10.32 10.54
CA ASN A 42 -7.66 -10.29 10.89
C ASN A 42 -8.57 -10.12 9.64
N PRO A 43 -8.50 -11.00 8.63
CA PRO A 43 -9.15 -10.77 7.33
C PRO A 43 -10.69 -10.82 7.35
N LYS A 44 -11.31 -11.21 8.46
CA LYS A 44 -12.77 -11.21 8.65
C LYS A 44 -13.29 -9.85 9.14
N GLU A 45 -12.47 -9.12 9.92
CA GLU A 45 -12.81 -7.81 10.51
C GLU A 45 -12.79 -6.67 9.48
N PHE A 46 -12.11 -6.88 8.34
CA PHE A 46 -11.91 -5.84 7.34
C PHE A 46 -12.63 -6.14 6.03
N SER A 47 -13.21 -5.08 5.45
CA SER A 47 -13.84 -5.16 4.13
C SER A 47 -12.89 -5.76 3.08
N ARG A 48 -13.44 -6.49 2.10
CA ARG A 48 -12.70 -7.03 0.95
C ARG A 48 -11.81 -5.98 0.27
N ARG A 49 -12.26 -4.73 0.24
CA ARG A 49 -11.50 -3.59 -0.30
C ARG A 49 -10.27 -3.27 0.55
N THR A 50 -10.41 -3.16 1.87
CA THR A 50 -9.29 -2.88 2.79
C THR A 50 -8.24 -4.00 2.70
N ARG A 51 -8.66 -5.26 2.58
CA ARG A 51 -7.74 -6.40 2.40
C ARG A 51 -6.92 -6.30 1.11
N ARG A 52 -7.58 -6.01 -0.01
CA ARG A 52 -6.88 -5.79 -1.30
C ARG A 52 -5.88 -4.64 -1.23
N GLN A 53 -6.25 -3.55 -0.54
CA GLN A 53 -5.37 -2.41 -0.32
C GLN A 53 -4.15 -2.79 0.56
N ALA A 54 -4.34 -3.60 1.58
CA ALA A 54 -3.26 -4.10 2.43
C ALA A 54 -2.29 -5.00 1.65
N SER A 55 -2.79 -5.93 0.83
CA SER A 55 -1.95 -6.76 -0.04
C SER A 55 -1.14 -5.90 -1.02
N LEU A 56 -1.78 -4.92 -1.67
CA LEU A 56 -1.08 -3.98 -2.55
C LEU A 56 0.01 -3.19 -1.80
N ALA A 57 -0.29 -2.69 -0.60
CA ALA A 57 0.68 -1.98 0.21
C ALA A 57 1.89 -2.87 0.55
N LYS A 58 1.66 -4.15 0.90
CA LYS A 58 2.73 -5.13 1.15
C LYS A 58 3.63 -5.32 -0.07
N THR A 59 3.03 -5.49 -1.24
CA THR A 59 3.74 -5.61 -2.52
C THR A 59 4.58 -4.37 -2.81
N LEU A 60 4.01 -3.17 -2.71
CA LEU A 60 4.70 -1.91 -2.96
C LEU A 60 5.88 -1.68 -1.99
N MET A 61 5.71 -2.03 -0.71
CA MET A 61 6.80 -1.98 0.27
C MET A 61 7.95 -2.94 -0.08
N GLY A 62 7.63 -4.14 -0.58
CA GLY A 62 8.63 -5.10 -1.05
C GLY A 62 9.45 -4.57 -2.24
N PHE A 63 8.80 -3.89 -3.20
CA PHE A 63 9.49 -3.22 -4.31
C PHE A 63 10.42 -2.11 -3.84
N ASN A 64 10.06 -1.38 -2.79
CA ASN A 64 10.91 -0.30 -2.27
C ASN A 64 12.20 -0.85 -1.64
N ARG A 65 12.12 -1.95 -0.89
CA ARG A 65 13.29 -2.59 -0.27
C ARG A 65 14.29 -3.12 -1.30
N LYS A 66 13.80 -3.73 -2.39
CA LYS A 66 14.66 -4.22 -3.48
C LYS A 66 15.37 -3.11 -4.26
N ARG A 67 14.89 -1.87 -4.18
CA ARG A 67 15.54 -0.71 -4.81
C ARG A 67 16.58 -0.03 -3.92
N SER A 68 16.54 -0.26 -2.61
CA SER A 68 17.49 0.30 -1.65
C SER A 68 18.67 -0.63 -1.35
N THR A 69 18.76 -1.75 -2.06
CA THR A 69 19.88 -2.71 -2.04
C THR A 69 20.57 -2.62 -3.39
#